data_AF-A0A9D4U3Y9-F1
#
_entry.id   AF-A0A9D4U3Y9-F1
#
_cell.length_a   1.000
_cell.length_b   1.000
_cell.length_c   1.000
_cell.angle_alpha   90.00
_cell.angle_beta   90.00
_cell.angle_gamma   90.00
#
_symmetry.space_group_name_H-M   'P 1'
#
loop_
_entity.id
_entity.type
_entity.pdbx_description
1 polymer ?
#
loop_
_entity_poly.entity_id
_entity_poly.type
_entity_poly.pdbx_seq_one_letter_code
_entity_poly.pdbx_strand_id
1 'polypeptide(L)'
;MLLLLLLLLSTARCGVHGLDMDSLFQSPTLPTNASSFEALYVFGDSLLDPGNRHRLQPSAIGLPFPLIDADHLPYGRDFSSHAPIGRFSNGLIGSDILASFMGLPYPPPYLKDKSNVMKGCSFATSGAKILNKSSAYHVSLLHM
;
A
#
# COMPACT_ATOMS: atom_id res chain seq x y z
N MET A 1 -12.67 7.84 -0.38
CA MET A 1 -13.33 7.86 0.93
C MET A 1 -12.83 6.63 1.68
N LEU A 2 -12.18 6.90 2.80
CA LEU A 2 -11.21 6.07 3.52
C LEU A 2 -11.82 4.73 3.99
N LEU A 3 -11.35 3.61 3.44
CA LEU A 3 -11.45 2.31 4.11
C LEU A 3 -10.11 1.58 3.94
N LEU A 4 -9.25 1.78 4.94
CA LEU A 4 -7.97 1.13 5.09
C LEU A 4 -8.23 -0.28 5.66
N LEU A 5 -8.59 -1.25 4.82
CA LEU A 5 -8.64 -2.65 5.24
C LEU A 5 -7.24 -3.24 5.13
N LEU A 6 -6.47 -3.15 6.22
CA LEU A 6 -5.16 -3.78 6.35
C LEU A 6 -5.36 -5.17 6.95
N LEU A 7 -5.13 -6.21 6.14
CA LEU A 7 -5.14 -7.57 6.64
C LEU A 7 -3.76 -7.87 7.25
N LEU A 8 -3.67 -7.80 8.58
CA LEU A 8 -2.48 -8.18 9.33
C LEU A 8 -2.60 -9.67 9.68
N LEU A 9 -1.78 -10.53 9.08
CA LEU A 9 -1.62 -11.91 9.55
C LEU A 9 -0.55 -11.91 10.64
N SER A 10 -0.96 -12.12 11.89
CA SER A 10 -0.05 -12.43 13.00
C SER A 10 -0.08 -13.92 13.26
N THR A 11 1.03 -14.62 13.00
CA THR A 11 1.25 -15.98 13.51
C THR A 11 1.74 -15.88 14.95
N ALA A 12 0.84 -15.50 15.86
CA ALA A 12 1.11 -15.60 17.29
C ALA A 12 1.30 -17.08 17.65
N ARG A 13 2.54 -17.50 17.94
CA ARG A 13 2.73 -18.67 18.80
C ARG A 13 2.14 -18.30 20.15
N CYS A 14 1.07 -19.01 20.51
CA CYS A 14 0.31 -18.81 21.73
C CYS A 14 1.22 -18.79 22.96
N GLY A 15 1.29 -17.62 23.61
CA GLY A 15 1.74 -17.43 24.98
C GLY A 15 0.82 -16.37 25.58
N VAL A 16 -0.13 -16.81 26.39
CA VAL A 16 -1.25 -16.01 26.91
C VAL A 16 -0.72 -14.97 27.89
N HIS A 17 -0.77 -13.67 27.56
CA HIS A 17 -0.89 -12.58 28.54
C HIS A 17 -1.57 -11.38 27.84
N GLY A 18 -2.56 -10.80 28.52
CA GLY A 18 -3.53 -9.85 27.96
C GLY A 18 -2.93 -8.62 27.28
N LEU A 19 -3.56 -8.17 26.20
CA LEU A 19 -3.21 -6.94 25.50
C LEU A 19 -3.82 -5.76 26.25
N ASP A 20 -2.98 -5.07 27.01
CA ASP A 20 -3.32 -3.82 27.68
C ASP A 20 -3.22 -2.65 26.68
N MET A 21 -4.28 -1.86 26.55
CA MET A 21 -4.36 -0.73 25.60
C MET A 21 -3.51 0.48 26.02
N ASP A 22 -2.96 0.46 27.24
CA ASP A 22 -2.19 1.58 27.80
C ASP A 22 -0.73 1.62 27.30
N SER A 23 -0.21 0.51 26.75
CA SER A 23 1.16 0.48 26.19
C SER A 23 1.30 1.19 24.83
N LEU A 24 0.19 1.59 24.21
CA LEU A 24 0.17 2.26 22.89
C LEU A 24 0.62 3.74 22.95
N PHE A 25 0.71 4.32 24.15
CA PHE A 25 1.08 5.74 24.34
C PHE A 25 2.46 5.94 24.97
N GLN A 26 3.24 4.88 25.19
CA GLN A 26 4.59 5.01 25.71
C GLN A 26 5.58 5.30 24.58
N SER A 27 6.42 6.31 24.80
CA SER A 27 7.44 6.78 23.85
C SER A 27 8.31 5.62 23.33
N PRO A 28 8.74 5.64 22.05
CA PRO A 28 9.31 4.47 21.42
C PRO A 28 10.72 4.22 21.96
N THR A 29 10.84 3.33 22.95
CA THR A 29 12.07 2.60 23.21
C THR A 29 12.11 1.43 22.25
N LEU A 30 12.89 1.58 21.17
CA LEU A 30 13.08 0.59 20.11
C LEU A 30 13.43 -0.79 20.71
N PRO A 31 12.54 -1.79 20.67
CA PRO A 31 12.94 -3.18 20.85
C PRO A 31 13.57 -3.60 19.53
N THR A 32 14.89 -3.79 19.56
CA THR A 32 15.56 -4.52 18.50
C THR A 32 15.13 -5.98 18.61
N ASN A 33 14.38 -6.43 17.59
CA ASN A 33 14.04 -7.80 17.23
C ASN A 33 12.56 -8.21 17.41
N ALA A 34 12.01 -8.64 16.26
CA ALA A 34 10.69 -9.21 15.97
C ALA A 34 9.51 -8.22 15.93
N SER A 35 9.25 -7.68 14.73
CA SER A 35 7.89 -7.33 14.34
C SER A 35 6.97 -8.53 14.61
N SER A 36 5.84 -8.33 15.28
CA SER A 36 4.80 -9.37 15.46
C SER A 36 4.03 -9.68 14.16
N PHE A 37 4.37 -8.96 13.09
CA PHE A 37 3.80 -9.08 11.76
C PHE A 37 4.87 -9.55 10.78
N GLU A 38 4.53 -10.50 9.92
CA GLU A 38 5.47 -11.05 8.93
C GLU A 38 5.34 -10.39 7.54
N ALA A 39 4.20 -9.74 7.27
CA ALA A 39 3.87 -9.18 5.97
C ALA A 39 2.82 -8.06 6.08
N LEU A 40 2.87 -7.10 5.16
CA LEU A 40 1.89 -6.03 5.01
C LEU A 40 1.20 -6.14 3.64
N TYR A 41 -0.11 -6.35 3.65
CA TYR A 41 -0.94 -6.36 2.43
C TYR A 41 -1.80 -5.10 2.37
N VAL A 42 -1.67 -4.36 1.27
CA VAL A 42 -2.26 -3.03 1.14
C VAL A 42 -3.27 -3.02 0.00
N PHE A 43 -4.50 -2.65 0.31
CA PHE A 43 -5.57 -2.42 -0.66
C PHE A 43 -6.02 -0.96 -0.55
N GLY A 44 -6.39 -0.35 -1.68
CA GLY A 44 -6.84 1.03 -1.67
C GLY A 44 -6.70 1.74 -3.01
N ASP A 45 -6.74 3.07 -2.94
CA ASP A 45 -6.66 3.97 -4.07
C ASP A 45 -5.27 4.64 -4.17
N SER A 46 -5.20 5.82 -4.80
CA SER A 46 -3.99 6.60 -5.02
C SER A 46 -3.20 6.90 -3.76
N LEU A 47 -3.84 7.00 -2.59
CA LEU A 47 -3.18 7.38 -1.34
C LEU A 47 -2.23 6.29 -0.82
N LEU A 48 -2.41 5.05 -1.29
CA LEU A 48 -1.67 3.87 -0.86
C LEU A 48 -0.97 3.14 -2.02
N ASP A 49 -1.09 3.68 -3.23
CA ASP A 49 -0.55 3.09 -4.45
C ASP A 49 0.97 3.35 -4.55
N PRO A 50 1.82 2.30 -4.46
CA PRO A 50 3.26 2.44 -4.57
C PRO A 50 3.76 2.48 -6.01
N GLY A 51 2.86 2.52 -7.00
CA GLY A 51 3.17 2.58 -8.44
C GLY A 51 2.51 1.49 -9.30
N ASN A 52 1.45 0.83 -8.83
CA ASN A 52 0.63 -0.07 -9.64
C ASN A 52 -0.04 0.66 -10.80
N ARG A 53 -0.63 1.84 -10.55
CA ARG A 53 -1.26 2.68 -11.58
C ARG A 53 -0.36 2.92 -12.79
N HIS A 54 0.91 3.28 -12.58
CA HIS A 54 1.89 3.52 -13.65
C HIS A 54 2.14 2.30 -14.56
N ARG A 55 1.79 1.09 -14.11
CA ARG A 55 1.96 -0.16 -14.87
C ARG A 55 0.67 -0.64 -15.55
N LEU A 56 -0.45 0.07 -15.35
CA LEU A 56 -1.73 -0.27 -15.93
C LEU A 56 -2.00 0.53 -17.20
N GLN A 57 -2.09 -0.18 -18.32
CA GLN A 57 -2.56 0.39 -19.58
C GLN A 57 -4.09 0.58 -19.54
N PRO A 58 -4.63 1.71 -20.00
CA PRO A 58 -6.07 1.93 -20.02
C PRO A 58 -6.86 0.87 -20.79
N SER A 59 -6.30 0.39 -21.90
CA SER A 59 -6.87 -0.70 -22.71
C SER A 59 -7.03 -2.00 -21.92
N ALA A 60 -6.13 -2.29 -20.98
CA ALA A 60 -6.18 -3.50 -20.16
C ALA A 60 -7.36 -3.52 -19.17
N ILE A 61 -7.94 -2.35 -18.89
CA ILE A 61 -9.11 -2.20 -18.01
C ILE A 61 -10.36 -1.68 -18.76
N GLY A 62 -10.34 -1.73 -20.10
CA GLY A 62 -11.48 -1.34 -20.93
C GLY A 62 -11.77 0.16 -20.96
N LEU A 63 -10.80 1.01 -20.60
CA LEU A 63 -10.97 2.46 -20.66
C LEU A 63 -10.51 3.02 -22.01
N PRO A 64 -11.34 3.86 -22.67
CA PRO A 64 -11.02 4.43 -23.98
C PRO A 64 -10.12 5.68 -23.90
N PHE A 65 -9.77 6.13 -22.69
CA PHE A 65 -9.02 7.36 -22.45
C PHE A 65 -7.74 7.10 -21.64
N PRO A 66 -6.69 7.94 -21.79
CA PRO A 66 -5.50 7.86 -20.96
C PRO A 66 -5.86 8.10 -19.49
N LEU A 67 -5.08 7.46 -18.62
CA LEU A 67 -5.30 7.53 -17.18
C LEU A 67 -4.33 8.55 -16.56
N ILE A 68 -4.74 9.11 -15.43
CA ILE A 68 -3.89 10.06 -14.70
C ILE A 68 -2.79 9.24 -14.01
N ASP A 69 -1.54 9.57 -14.33
CA ASP A 69 -0.35 8.92 -13.77
C ASP A 69 0.50 9.92 -12.97
N ALA A 70 1.22 9.39 -11.98
CA ALA A 70 2.14 10.15 -11.13
C ALA A 70 3.60 10.03 -11.59
N ASP A 71 3.80 10.05 -12.92
CA ASP A 71 5.12 9.93 -13.56
C ASP A 71 5.67 11.29 -14.02
N HIS A 72 5.59 12.28 -13.14
CA HIS A 72 6.11 13.62 -13.37
C HIS A 72 6.40 14.31 -12.05
N LEU A 73 7.28 15.31 -12.07
CA LEU A 73 7.51 16.16 -10.91
C LEU A 73 6.23 16.92 -10.56
N PRO A 74 5.89 17.12 -9.28
CA PRO A 74 6.76 16.98 -8.10
C PRO A 74 6.79 15.57 -7.47
N TYR A 75 6.10 14.58 -8.03
CA TYR A 75 6.00 13.24 -7.43
C TYR A 75 7.36 12.54 -7.32
N GLY A 76 7.57 11.85 -6.20
CA GLY A 76 8.82 11.14 -5.89
C GLY A 76 10.04 12.02 -5.57
N ARG A 77 9.91 13.36 -5.58
CA ARG A 77 11.01 14.28 -5.27
C ARG A 77 11.64 14.06 -3.89
N ASP A 78 10.81 13.80 -2.90
CA ASP A 78 11.18 13.66 -1.48
C ASP A 78 11.34 12.15 -1.11
N PHE A 79 11.20 11.24 -2.08
CA PHE A 79 11.48 9.82 -1.92
C PHE A 79 12.97 9.53 -2.17
N SER A 80 13.48 8.39 -1.72
CA SER A 80 14.91 8.05 -1.82
C SER A 80 15.46 8.01 -3.25
N SER A 81 14.61 7.79 -4.25
CA SER A 81 14.99 7.83 -5.66
C SER A 81 15.09 9.25 -6.23
N HIS A 82 14.56 10.27 -5.56
CA HIS A 82 14.43 11.65 -6.04
C HIS A 82 13.84 11.76 -7.46
N ALA A 83 12.97 10.82 -7.82
CA ALA A 83 12.41 10.67 -9.17
C ALA A 83 10.98 10.12 -9.10
N PRO A 84 10.10 10.47 -10.07
CA PRO A 84 8.76 9.89 -10.15
C PRO A 84 8.83 8.37 -10.28
N ILE A 85 8.14 7.66 -9.38
CA ILE A 85 8.05 6.19 -9.38
C ILE A 85 6.60 5.70 -9.46
N GLY A 86 5.69 6.59 -9.89
CA GLY A 86 4.26 6.29 -10.03
C GLY A 86 3.46 6.41 -8.73
N ARG A 87 4.00 7.10 -7.71
CA ARG A 87 3.33 7.37 -6.43
C ARG A 87 2.69 8.74 -6.44
N PHE A 88 1.43 8.86 -6.00
CA PHE A 88 0.71 10.14 -5.89
C PHE A 88 1.13 10.95 -4.65
N SER A 89 2.44 10.99 -4.38
CA SER A 89 3.07 11.73 -3.28
C SER A 89 4.47 12.16 -3.69
N ASN A 90 4.97 13.24 -3.10
CA ASN A 90 6.37 13.63 -3.29
C ASN A 90 7.32 12.64 -2.60
N GLY A 91 6.88 12.00 -1.52
CA GLY A 91 7.71 11.12 -0.69
C GLY A 91 6.98 9.84 -0.29
N LEU A 92 7.08 9.50 1.00
CA LEU A 92 6.41 8.33 1.56
C LEU A 92 4.88 8.44 1.42
N ILE A 93 4.24 7.30 1.23
CA ILE A 93 2.77 7.15 1.29
C ILE A 93 2.38 6.47 2.61
N GLY A 94 1.09 6.46 2.95
CA GLY A 94 0.62 5.98 4.25
C GLY A 94 1.05 4.55 4.59
N SER A 95 1.11 3.67 3.59
CA SER A 95 1.58 2.28 3.77
C SER A 95 3.08 2.18 4.06
N ASP A 96 3.93 3.08 3.54
CA ASP A 96 5.35 3.10 3.86
C ASP A 96 5.57 3.53 5.32
N ILE A 97 4.84 4.56 5.76
CA ILE A 97 4.91 5.06 7.12
C ILE A 97 4.50 3.95 8.10
N LEU A 98 3.43 3.23 7.80
CA LEU A 98 2.98 2.10 8.60
C LEU A 98 4.00 0.95 8.62
N ALA A 99 4.52 0.57 7.46
CA ALA A 99 5.58 -0.44 7.37
C ALA A 99 6.81 -0.04 8.21
N SER A 100 7.17 1.25 8.21
CA SER A 100 8.27 1.77 9.02
C SER A 100 8.01 1.58 10.52
N PHE A 101 6.80 1.89 10.99
CA PHE A 101 6.40 1.67 12.38
C PHE A 101 6.37 0.19 12.77
N MET A 102 6.03 -0.70 11.81
CA MET A 102 6.00 -2.15 12.01
C MET A 102 7.37 -2.82 11.86
N GLY A 103 8.43 -2.09 11.49
CA GLY A 103 9.73 -2.69 11.16
C GLY A 103 9.69 -3.62 9.95
N LEU A 104 8.74 -3.41 9.03
CA LEU A 104 8.56 -4.17 7.80
C LEU A 104 9.13 -3.42 6.59
N PRO A 105 9.56 -4.12 5.52
CA PRO A 105 9.89 -3.47 4.26
C PRO A 105 8.66 -2.80 3.64
N TYR A 106 8.88 -1.78 2.82
CA TYR A 106 7.78 -1.12 2.11
C TYR A 106 7.12 -2.11 1.14
N PRO A 107 5.78 -2.25 1.18
CA PRO A 107 5.08 -3.24 0.37
C PRO A 107 5.25 -2.89 -1.12
N PRO A 108 5.82 -3.79 -1.94
CA PRO A 108 6.06 -3.51 -3.35
C PRO A 108 4.73 -3.44 -4.13
N PRO A 109 4.68 -2.73 -5.27
CA PRO A 109 3.54 -2.78 -6.18
C PRO A 109 3.37 -4.18 -6.77
N TYR A 110 2.19 -4.78 -6.58
CA TYR A 110 1.83 -6.09 -7.13
C TYR A 110 2.10 -6.22 -8.63
N LEU A 111 1.81 -5.18 -9.40
CA LEU A 111 2.00 -5.21 -10.85
C LEU A 111 3.46 -5.11 -11.29
N LYS A 112 4.39 -4.79 -10.38
CA LYS A 112 5.84 -4.80 -10.66
C LYS A 112 6.43 -6.19 -10.47
N ASP A 113 6.04 -6.88 -9.41
CA ASP A 113 6.55 -8.21 -9.08
C ASP A 113 5.42 -9.05 -8.45
N LYS A 114 4.79 -9.86 -9.30
CA LYS A 114 3.71 -10.78 -8.88
C LYS A 114 4.23 -12.04 -8.19
N SER A 115 5.55 -12.26 -8.17
CA SER A 115 6.15 -13.52 -7.70
C SER A 115 6.45 -13.53 -6.19
N ASN A 116 6.53 -12.35 -5.56
CA ASN A 116 6.98 -12.21 -4.18
C ASN A 116 5.89 -11.63 -3.25
N VAL A 117 4.67 -12.14 -3.36
CA VAL A 117 3.52 -11.70 -2.56
C VAL A 117 3.65 -12.17 -1.10
N MET A 118 4.36 -13.27 -0.84
CA MET A 118 4.48 -13.91 0.49
C MET A 118 5.05 -13.01 1.58
N LYS A 119 5.83 -11.98 1.22
CA LYS A 119 6.45 -11.03 2.17
C LYS A 119 5.66 -9.72 2.31
N GLY A 120 4.42 -9.70 1.83
CA GLY A 120 3.58 -8.51 1.75
C GLY A 120 3.65 -7.86 0.36
N CYS A 121 2.55 -7.20 -0.01
CA CYS A 121 2.39 -6.61 -1.32
C CYS A 121 1.29 -5.55 -1.30
N SER A 122 1.39 -4.54 -2.17
CA SER A 122 0.32 -3.57 -2.37
C SER A 122 -0.44 -3.85 -3.65
N PHE A 123 -1.74 -4.02 -3.49
CA PHE A 123 -2.76 -4.10 -4.53
C PHE A 123 -3.46 -2.75 -4.74
N ALA A 124 -3.13 -1.74 -3.93
CA ALA A 124 -3.69 -0.40 -4.07
C ALA A 124 -3.38 0.19 -5.45
N THR A 125 -4.39 0.79 -6.08
CA THR A 125 -4.28 1.33 -7.44
C THR A 125 -5.07 2.63 -7.52
N SER A 126 -4.44 3.69 -8.05
CA SER A 126 -5.15 4.95 -8.28
C SER A 126 -6.40 4.77 -9.15
N GLY A 127 -7.51 5.36 -8.71
CA GLY A 127 -8.83 5.17 -9.32
C GLY A 127 -9.63 3.97 -8.79
N ALA A 128 -9.08 3.20 -7.84
CA ALA A 128 -9.81 2.09 -7.22
C ALA A 128 -11.08 2.55 -6.48
N LYS A 129 -12.15 1.78 -6.61
CA LYS A 129 -13.45 2.05 -5.97
C LYS A 129 -14.03 0.79 -5.34
N ILE A 130 -14.79 0.99 -4.25
CA ILE A 130 -15.50 -0.07 -3.52
C ILE A 130 -16.79 -0.49 -4.24
N LEU A 131 -17.50 0.46 -4.87
CA LEU A 131 -18.80 0.22 -5.48
C LEU A 131 -18.69 0.09 -7.01
N ASN A 132 -19.43 -0.87 -7.58
CA ASN A 132 -19.56 -1.10 -9.03
C ASN A 132 -20.55 -0.13 -9.71
N LYS A 133 -20.61 1.14 -9.30
CA LYS A 133 -21.44 2.13 -9.99
C LYS A 133 -20.63 2.79 -11.10
N SER A 134 -20.98 2.39 -12.33
CA SER A 134 -20.41 2.84 -13.61
C SER A 134 -20.31 4.36 -13.67
N SER A 135 -19.09 4.85 -13.51
CA SER A 135 -18.61 6.15 -13.96
C SER A 135 -17.32 5.86 -14.71
N ALA A 136 -17.00 6.65 -15.74
CA ALA A 136 -16.06 6.34 -16.82
C ALA A 136 -14.58 6.02 -16.45
N TYR A 137 -14.26 5.81 -15.17
CA TYR A 137 -12.89 5.62 -14.66
C TYR A 137 -12.81 4.50 -13.59
N HIS A 138 -13.53 3.40 -13.79
CA HIS A 138 -13.64 2.33 -12.79
C HIS A 138 -12.44 1.37 -12.81
N VAL A 139 -11.73 1.24 -11.69
CA VAL A 139 -10.83 0.11 -11.40
C VAL A 139 -11.41 -0.65 -10.22
N SER A 140 -12.03 -1.81 -10.47
CA SER A 140 -12.55 -2.66 -9.38
C SER A 140 -11.40 -3.41 -8.73
N LEU A 141 -11.21 -3.24 -7.42
CA LEU A 141 -10.28 -4.05 -6.61
C LEU A 141 -10.67 -5.55 -6.56
N LEU A 142 -11.89 -5.90 -6.99
CA LEU A 142 -12.47 -7.25 -6.92
C LEU A 142 -12.17 -8.15 -8.14
N HIS A 143 -11.34 -7.74 -9.09
CA HIS A 143 -10.90 -8.59 -10.20
C HIS A 143 -9.45 -9.08 -10.06
N MET A 144 -8.88 -9.03 -8.85
CA MET A 144 -7.61 -9.69 -8.52
C MET A 144 -7.83 -11.10 -8.01
#